data_AF-A0A2R3MYV9-F1
#
_entry.id   AF-A0A2R3MYV9-F1
#
_cell.length_a   1.000
_cell.length_b   1.000
_cell.length_c   1.000
_cell.angle_alpha   90.00
_cell.angle_beta   90.00
_cell.angle_gamma   90.00
#
_symmetry.space_group_name_H-M   'P 1'
#
loop_
_entity.id
_entity.type
_entity.pdbx_description
1 polymer ?
#
loop_
_entity_poly.entity_id
_entity_poly.type
_entity_poly.pdbx_seq_one_letter_code
_entity_poly.pdbx_strand_id
1 'polypeptide(L)'
;MILLPGRNKAFNSGLCGRRIKIKEVRLKMKIFIDTADVAVIKQLYGRYRFDGVTTNPRLLARMQGKPMELLQEIHRAIPTEAELHVQVVSLKAEEMIKEAEHILKVLGSDVHIKVPVSEDGYRVIRHLAEKRVSVTATAIFQPMQALLAAESGAASVAPYVRQISNKSSDGVAVAKEIQRLLDVNGYQTELLAAAFESVHQVAEMAACGAKSVTIAPEILTEMLRNGFTENAVKGFYEEFKSSFNQENMLQ
;
A
#
# COMPACT_ATOMS: atom_id res chain seq x y z
N MET A 1 -9.33 26.08 -21.14
CA MET A 1 -9.95 25.54 -22.37
C MET A 1 -10.41 24.14 -22.05
N ILE A 2 -11.72 23.96 -21.88
CA ILE A 2 -12.37 22.69 -21.51
C ILE A 2 -12.33 21.78 -22.74
N LEU A 3 -11.76 20.58 -22.63
CA LEU A 3 -11.85 19.55 -23.66
C LEU A 3 -12.66 18.37 -23.12
N LEU A 4 -13.88 18.26 -23.62
CA LEU A 4 -14.79 17.11 -23.47
C LEU A 4 -14.26 15.87 -24.24
N PRO A 5 -14.73 14.65 -23.89
CA PRO A 5 -14.14 13.41 -24.38
C PRO A 5 -14.54 13.08 -25.83
N GLY A 6 -13.54 12.89 -26.68
CA GLY A 6 -13.69 12.53 -28.09
C GLY A 6 -13.51 11.04 -28.36
N ARG A 7 -14.63 10.38 -28.67
CA ARG A 7 -14.85 9.25 -29.60
C ARG A 7 -13.65 8.34 -29.96
N ASN A 8 -13.79 7.06 -29.62
CA ASN A 8 -13.09 5.92 -30.23
C ASN A 8 -13.13 6.00 -31.77
N LYS A 9 -11.99 6.27 -32.40
CA LYS A 9 -11.74 5.89 -33.79
C LYS A 9 -10.68 4.79 -33.77
N ALA A 10 -11.10 3.58 -34.12
CA ALA A 10 -10.20 2.46 -34.38
C ALA A 10 -9.31 2.81 -35.58
N PHE A 11 -8.02 3.02 -35.34
CA PHE A 11 -7.01 3.00 -36.39
C PHE A 11 -6.64 1.54 -36.64
N ASN A 12 -7.03 1.04 -37.81
CA ASN A 12 -6.70 -0.31 -38.27
C ASN A 12 -5.43 -0.21 -39.12
N SER A 13 -4.25 -0.27 -38.49
CA SER A 13 -2.97 -0.42 -39.18
C SER A 13 -2.44 -1.82 -38.94
N GLY A 14 -2.37 -2.63 -40.00
CA GLY A 14 -1.93 -4.01 -39.96
C GLY A 14 -0.53 -4.17 -39.39
N LEU A 15 -0.45 -4.70 -38.17
CA LEU A 15 0.73 -5.31 -37.58
C LEU A 15 0.26 -6.49 -36.74
N CYS A 16 0.86 -7.64 -37.01
CA CYS A 16 0.67 -8.95 -36.39
C CYS A 16 0.31 -8.86 -34.90
N GLY A 17 -0.87 -9.36 -34.53
CA GLY A 17 -1.48 -9.23 -33.22
C GLY A 17 -0.69 -9.90 -32.10
N ARG A 18 0.15 -9.14 -31.39
CA ARG A 18 0.29 -9.32 -29.94
C ARG A 18 -0.72 -8.40 -29.30
N ARG A 19 -1.74 -8.96 -28.63
CA ARG A 19 -2.58 -8.19 -27.69
C ARG A 19 -1.64 -7.64 -26.61
N ILE A 20 -1.22 -6.39 -26.76
CA ILE A 20 -0.64 -5.63 -25.66
C ILE A 20 -1.78 -5.53 -24.64
N LYS A 21 -1.69 -6.31 -23.56
CA LYS A 21 -2.49 -6.04 -22.36
C LYS A 21 -2.01 -4.69 -21.86
N ILE A 22 -2.67 -3.62 -22.27
CA ILE A 22 -2.55 -2.33 -21.59
C ILE A 22 -3.02 -2.64 -20.17
N LYS A 23 -2.08 -2.69 -19.21
CA LYS A 23 -2.45 -2.72 -17.79
C LYS A 23 -3.31 -1.48 -17.61
N GLU A 24 -4.58 -1.69 -17.31
CA GLU A 24 -5.51 -0.62 -16.98
C GLU A 24 -4.83 0.20 -15.88
N VAL A 25 -4.50 1.46 -16.19
CA VAL A 25 -3.88 2.35 -15.21
C VAL A 25 -4.94 2.53 -14.12
N ARG A 26 -4.73 1.88 -12.97
CA ARG A 26 -5.60 2.06 -11.82
C ARG A 26 -5.43 3.49 -11.34
N LEU A 27 -6.39 4.34 -11.72
CA LEU A 27 -6.48 5.75 -11.32
C LEU A 27 -6.87 5.94 -9.83
N LYS A 28 -7.00 4.85 -9.07
CA LYS A 28 -7.38 4.89 -7.64
C LYS A 28 -6.16 4.68 -6.75
N MET A 29 -6.16 5.33 -5.58
CA MET A 29 -5.21 5.04 -4.50
C MET A 29 -5.33 3.57 -4.07
N LYS A 30 -4.19 2.90 -3.88
CA LYS A 30 -4.13 1.55 -3.33
C LYS A 30 -4.21 1.57 -1.80
N ILE A 31 -4.96 0.63 -1.23
CA ILE A 31 -5.08 0.47 0.22
C ILE A 31 -4.50 -0.89 0.62
N PHE A 32 -3.47 -0.86 1.46
CA PHE A 32 -2.82 -2.02 2.05
C PHE A 32 -3.20 -2.17 3.53
N ILE A 33 -3.17 -3.41 4.03
CA ILE A 33 -3.31 -3.70 5.46
C ILE A 33 -1.90 -3.86 6.06
N ASP A 34 -1.57 -3.10 7.10
CA ASP A 34 -0.27 -3.21 7.80
C ASP A 34 -0.36 -4.22 8.96
N THR A 35 -0.23 -5.51 8.66
CA THR A 35 -0.30 -6.58 9.67
C THR A 35 0.49 -7.82 9.25
N ALA A 36 0.85 -8.64 10.24
CA ALA A 36 1.37 -9.99 10.05
C ALA A 36 0.41 -11.07 10.59
N ASP A 37 -0.78 -10.68 11.06
CA ASP A 37 -1.77 -11.60 11.62
C ASP A 37 -2.63 -12.22 10.50
N VAL A 38 -2.42 -13.51 10.24
CA VAL A 38 -3.14 -14.27 9.19
C VAL A 38 -4.64 -14.35 9.44
N ALA A 39 -5.07 -14.42 10.72
CA ALA A 39 -6.49 -14.49 11.04
C ALA A 39 -7.19 -13.16 10.71
N VAL A 40 -6.56 -12.04 11.05
CA VAL A 40 -7.03 -10.70 10.68
C VAL A 40 -7.06 -10.52 9.16
N ILE A 41 -6.02 -10.96 8.45
CA ILE A 41 -5.95 -10.89 6.98
C ILE A 41 -7.13 -11.66 6.35
N LYS A 42 -7.35 -12.92 6.76
CA LYS A 42 -8.47 -13.73 6.25
C LYS A 42 -9.82 -13.10 6.54
N GLN A 43 -10.00 -12.55 7.74
CA GLN A 43 -11.23 -11.88 8.13
C GLN A 43 -11.51 -10.64 7.28
N LEU A 44 -10.49 -9.82 7.02
CA LEU A 44 -10.61 -8.58 6.25
C LEU A 44 -10.87 -8.85 4.77
N TYR A 45 -10.11 -9.76 4.15
CA TYR A 45 -10.34 -10.15 2.75
C TYR A 45 -11.65 -10.91 2.52
N GLY A 46 -12.20 -11.55 3.57
CA GLY A 46 -13.54 -12.15 3.51
C GLY A 46 -14.69 -11.13 3.43
N ARG A 47 -14.42 -9.85 3.68
CA ARG A 47 -15.46 -8.79 3.73
C ARG A 47 -15.21 -7.65 2.75
N TYR A 48 -13.94 -7.33 2.50
CA TYR A 48 -13.54 -6.14 1.75
C TYR A 48 -12.47 -6.49 0.73
N ARG A 49 -12.30 -5.62 -0.27
CA ARG A 49 -11.24 -5.73 -1.26
C ARG A 49 -10.14 -4.72 -0.94
N PHE A 50 -8.97 -5.22 -0.56
CA PHE A 50 -7.76 -4.43 -0.39
C PHE A 50 -6.76 -4.77 -1.49
N ASP A 51 -5.77 -3.91 -1.69
CA ASP A 51 -4.79 -4.03 -2.77
C ASP A 51 -3.53 -4.79 -2.35
N GLY A 52 -3.41 -5.13 -1.07
CA GLY A 52 -2.31 -5.96 -0.56
C GLY A 52 -2.15 -5.94 0.95
N VAL A 53 -1.03 -6.48 1.41
CA VAL A 53 -0.60 -6.50 2.80
C VAL A 53 0.84 -6.01 2.86
N THR A 54 1.14 -5.13 3.82
CA THR A 54 2.52 -4.82 4.18
C THR A 54 2.87 -5.47 5.50
N THR A 55 4.04 -6.08 5.56
CA THR A 55 4.62 -6.59 6.80
C THR A 55 5.85 -5.76 7.18
N ASN A 56 6.31 -5.93 8.42
CA ASN A 56 7.61 -5.44 8.86
C ASN A 56 8.12 -6.32 10.01
N PRO A 57 9.41 -6.24 10.37
CA PRO A 57 10.00 -7.13 11.37
C PRO A 57 9.34 -7.01 12.75
N ARG A 58 8.84 -5.82 13.12
CA ARG A 58 8.15 -5.63 14.41
C ARG A 58 6.79 -6.34 14.44
N LEU A 59 6.06 -6.35 13.33
CA LEU A 59 4.80 -7.07 13.22
C LEU A 59 5.03 -8.59 13.26
N LEU A 60 6.00 -9.08 12.48
CA LEU A 60 6.37 -10.50 12.46
C LEU A 60 6.85 -10.98 13.84
N ALA A 61 7.65 -10.18 14.56
CA ALA A 61 8.16 -10.53 15.89
C ALA A 61 7.09 -10.63 16.98
N ARG A 62 5.88 -10.09 16.75
CA ARG A 62 4.74 -10.25 17.66
C ARG A 62 3.96 -11.54 17.41
N MET A 63 4.20 -12.21 16.28
CA MET A 63 3.54 -13.44 15.90
C MET A 63 4.32 -14.65 16.40
N GLN A 64 3.65 -15.80 16.47
CA GLN A 64 4.28 -17.08 16.80
C GLN A 64 4.78 -17.79 15.54
N GLY A 65 5.77 -18.65 15.69
CA GLY A 65 6.31 -19.47 14.60
C GLY A 65 7.49 -18.84 13.85
N LYS A 66 7.91 -19.46 12.74
CA LYS A 66 9.05 -18.99 11.96
C LYS A 66 8.61 -17.89 10.98
N PRO A 67 9.36 -16.78 10.85
CA PRO A 67 8.97 -15.66 9.99
C PRO A 67 8.67 -16.05 8.53
N MET A 68 9.48 -16.93 7.93
CA MET A 68 9.26 -17.34 6.53
C MET A 68 8.03 -18.23 6.34
N GLU A 69 7.74 -19.11 7.30
CA GLU A 69 6.52 -19.95 7.26
C GLU A 69 5.27 -19.05 7.36
N LEU A 70 5.31 -18.08 8.26
CA LEU A 70 4.25 -17.09 8.42
C LEU A 70 4.05 -16.22 7.15
N LEU A 71 5.14 -15.75 6.54
CA LEU A 71 5.06 -15.00 5.28
C LEU A 71 4.44 -15.82 4.14
N GLN A 72 4.74 -17.13 4.06
CA GLN A 72 4.10 -18.02 3.12
C GLN A 72 2.60 -18.20 3.40
N GLU A 73 2.20 -18.26 4.67
CA GLU A 73 0.79 -18.31 5.05
C GLU A 73 0.04 -17.02 4.69
N ILE A 74 0.65 -15.86 4.95
CA ILE A 74 0.12 -14.56 4.54
C ILE A 74 -0.05 -14.52 3.01
N HIS A 75 0.99 -14.93 2.27
CA HIS A 75 0.96 -14.94 0.81
C HIS A 75 -0.17 -15.83 0.26
N ARG A 76 -0.42 -16.98 0.87
CA ARG A 76 -1.56 -17.86 0.50
C ARG A 76 -2.93 -17.31 0.93
N ALA A 77 -2.97 -16.42 1.91
CA ALA A 77 -4.22 -15.87 2.45
C ALA A 77 -4.74 -14.65 1.70
N ILE A 78 -3.92 -14.03 0.84
CA ILE A 78 -4.30 -12.87 0.03
C ILE A 78 -4.61 -13.28 -1.42
N PRO A 79 -5.47 -12.53 -2.14
CA PRO A 79 -5.73 -12.76 -3.56
C PRO A 79 -4.46 -12.65 -4.41
N THR A 80 -4.39 -13.37 -5.53
CA THR A 80 -3.22 -13.35 -6.44
C THR A 80 -2.95 -11.96 -7.03
N GLU A 81 -3.97 -11.10 -7.16
CA GLU A 81 -3.78 -9.72 -7.61
C GLU A 81 -3.31 -8.75 -6.52
N ALA A 82 -3.27 -9.18 -5.26
CA ALA A 82 -2.93 -8.35 -4.11
C ALA A 82 -1.42 -8.42 -3.82
N GLU A 83 -0.79 -7.28 -3.56
CA GLU A 83 0.67 -7.24 -3.37
C GLU A 83 1.04 -7.62 -1.93
N LEU A 84 2.16 -8.31 -1.75
CA LEU A 84 2.77 -8.55 -0.45
C LEU A 84 4.11 -7.82 -0.34
N HIS A 85 4.24 -6.96 0.66
CA HIS A 85 5.50 -6.25 0.93
C HIS A 85 6.21 -6.87 2.14
N VAL A 86 7.47 -7.29 1.95
CA VAL A 86 8.28 -8.04 2.93
C VAL A 86 9.63 -7.37 3.13
N GLN A 87 10.03 -7.17 4.39
CA GLN A 87 11.25 -6.41 4.70
C GLN A 87 12.47 -7.31 4.96
N VAL A 88 13.62 -6.91 4.42
CA VAL A 88 14.94 -7.39 4.86
C VAL A 88 15.26 -6.87 6.27
N VAL A 89 16.13 -7.58 6.98
CA VAL A 89 16.44 -7.32 8.41
C VAL A 89 17.92 -7.03 8.66
N SER A 90 18.81 -7.52 7.81
CA SER A 90 20.25 -7.28 7.93
C SER A 90 20.62 -5.82 7.75
N LEU A 91 21.80 -5.44 8.25
CA LEU A 91 22.32 -4.07 8.19
C LEU A 91 23.33 -3.86 7.05
N LYS A 92 23.95 -4.92 6.54
CA LYS A 92 24.95 -4.86 5.47
C LYS A 92 24.35 -5.23 4.13
N ALA A 93 24.79 -4.54 3.07
CA ALA A 93 24.23 -4.68 1.74
C ALA A 93 24.27 -6.14 1.24
N GLU A 94 25.39 -6.82 1.45
CA GLU A 94 25.61 -8.18 0.98
C GLU A 94 24.65 -9.18 1.64
N GLU A 95 24.35 -9.01 2.93
CA GLU A 95 23.39 -9.85 3.65
C GLU A 95 21.94 -9.50 3.32
N MET A 96 21.61 -8.21 3.18
CA MET A 96 20.28 -7.78 2.72
C MET A 96 19.95 -8.32 1.32
N ILE A 97 20.93 -8.39 0.41
CA ILE A 97 20.75 -8.98 -0.92
C ILE A 97 20.44 -10.48 -0.79
N LYS A 98 21.19 -11.23 0.03
CA LYS A 98 20.91 -12.66 0.28
C LYS A 98 19.51 -12.89 0.85
N GLU A 99 19.09 -12.05 1.80
CA GLU A 99 17.75 -12.09 2.37
C GLU A 99 16.68 -11.82 1.31
N ALA A 100 16.85 -10.78 0.49
CA ALA A 100 15.93 -10.44 -0.60
C ALA A 100 15.83 -11.59 -1.62
N GLU A 101 16.96 -12.16 -2.04
CA GLU A 101 16.99 -13.30 -2.96
C GLU A 101 16.31 -14.54 -2.37
N HIS A 102 16.50 -14.80 -1.08
CA HIS A 102 15.81 -15.88 -0.38
C HIS A 102 14.30 -15.66 -0.33
N ILE A 103 13.85 -14.44 0.02
CA ILE A 103 12.43 -14.07 0.05
C ILE A 103 11.80 -14.29 -1.33
N LEU A 104 12.42 -13.78 -2.39
CA LEU A 104 11.92 -13.92 -3.77
C LEU A 104 11.88 -15.39 -4.21
N LYS A 105 12.87 -16.20 -3.82
CA LYS A 105 12.89 -17.64 -4.12
C LYS A 105 11.73 -18.38 -3.45
N VAL A 106 11.37 -18.01 -2.22
CA VAL A 106 10.37 -18.72 -1.40
C VAL A 106 8.95 -18.24 -1.69
N LEU A 107 8.75 -16.94 -1.90
CA LEU A 107 7.42 -16.34 -2.05
C LEU A 107 7.03 -16.07 -3.51
N GLY A 108 8.00 -15.90 -4.40
CA GLY A 108 7.76 -15.52 -5.80
C GLY A 108 8.37 -14.17 -6.15
N SER A 109 8.49 -13.88 -7.45
CA SER A 109 9.09 -12.63 -7.95
C SER A 109 8.15 -11.43 -7.92
N ASP A 110 6.89 -11.64 -7.56
CA ASP A 110 5.81 -10.65 -7.50
C ASP A 110 5.68 -9.96 -6.15
N VAL A 111 6.38 -10.43 -5.11
CA VAL A 111 6.45 -9.73 -3.83
C VAL A 111 7.33 -8.48 -3.91
N HIS A 112 6.98 -7.47 -3.12
CA HIS A 112 7.75 -6.24 -2.99
C HIS A 112 8.75 -6.35 -1.85
N ILE A 113 10.02 -6.09 -2.11
CA ILE A 113 11.07 -6.12 -1.08
C ILE A 113 11.15 -4.75 -0.42
N LYS A 114 10.87 -4.70 0.88
CA LYS A 114 11.05 -3.49 1.69
C LYS A 114 12.50 -3.40 2.15
N VAL A 115 13.16 -2.28 1.84
CA VAL A 115 14.56 -2.03 2.22
C VAL A 115 14.62 -0.75 3.06
N PRO A 116 15.10 -0.79 4.31
CA PRO A 116 15.31 0.43 5.09
C PRO A 116 16.31 1.36 4.41
N VAL A 117 16.01 2.66 4.36
CA VAL A 117 16.96 3.65 3.81
C VAL A 117 18.19 3.78 4.70
N SER A 118 19.36 3.59 4.10
CA SER A 118 20.69 3.78 4.69
C SER A 118 21.72 3.78 3.55
N GLU A 119 22.99 4.06 3.84
CA GLU A 119 24.06 3.96 2.83
C GLU A 119 24.08 2.56 2.15
N ASP A 120 24.06 1.49 2.95
CA ASP A 120 23.93 0.13 2.46
C ASP A 120 22.56 -0.12 1.82
N GLY A 121 21.48 0.44 2.37
CA GLY A 121 20.12 0.31 1.85
C GLY A 121 19.97 0.86 0.43
N TYR A 122 20.52 2.03 0.12
CA TYR A 122 20.48 2.59 -1.24
C TYR A 122 21.23 1.71 -2.25
N ARG A 123 22.37 1.13 -1.86
CA ARG A 123 23.10 0.14 -2.68
C ARG A 123 22.23 -1.08 -2.99
N VAL A 124 21.50 -1.59 -1.98
CA VAL A 124 20.57 -2.72 -2.14
C VAL A 124 19.38 -2.37 -3.02
N ILE A 125 18.76 -1.20 -2.82
CA ILE A 125 17.63 -0.72 -3.64
C ILE A 125 18.05 -0.71 -5.12
N ARG A 126 19.20 -0.11 -5.43
CA ARG A 126 19.74 -0.07 -6.79
C ARG A 126 19.97 -1.45 -7.37
N HIS A 127 20.63 -2.33 -6.61
CA HIS A 127 20.92 -3.70 -7.05
C HIS A 127 19.64 -4.48 -7.40
N LEU A 128 18.60 -4.37 -6.57
CA LEU A 128 17.32 -5.04 -6.79
C LEU A 128 16.53 -4.40 -7.96
N ALA A 129 16.56 -3.08 -8.10
CA ALA A 129 15.92 -2.36 -9.19
C ALA A 129 16.52 -2.71 -10.56
N GLU A 130 17.85 -2.86 -10.67
CA GLU A 130 18.54 -3.33 -11.89
C GLU A 130 18.10 -4.75 -12.29
N LYS A 131 17.72 -5.58 -11.31
CA LYS A 131 17.12 -6.91 -11.49
C LYS A 131 15.60 -6.87 -11.72
N ARG A 132 14.99 -5.68 -11.82
CA ARG A 132 13.53 -5.46 -11.99
C ARG A 132 12.68 -6.01 -10.84
N VAL A 133 13.24 -6.08 -9.64
CA VAL A 133 12.50 -6.39 -8.41
C VAL A 133 11.81 -5.12 -7.92
N SER A 134 10.53 -5.21 -7.56
CA SER A 134 9.81 -4.09 -6.95
C SER A 134 10.33 -3.83 -5.54
N VAL A 135 10.87 -2.64 -5.31
CA VAL A 135 11.43 -2.24 -4.01
C VAL A 135 10.61 -1.15 -3.36
N THR A 136 10.33 -1.33 -2.07
CA THR A 136 9.71 -0.31 -1.20
C THR A 136 10.76 0.20 -0.24
N ALA A 137 11.29 1.40 -0.48
CA ALA A 137 12.22 2.03 0.44
C ALA A 137 11.47 2.46 1.71
N THR A 138 11.87 1.95 2.88
CA THR A 138 11.12 2.10 4.14
C THR A 138 11.96 2.78 5.21
N ALA A 139 11.36 3.07 6.37
CA ALA A 139 11.99 3.79 7.48
C ALA A 139 12.51 5.19 7.09
N ILE A 140 11.76 5.87 6.22
CA ILE A 140 12.04 7.24 5.79
C ILE A 140 11.50 8.22 6.84
N PHE A 141 12.33 9.19 7.22
CA PHE A 141 12.00 10.26 8.17
C PHE A 141 12.15 11.67 7.57
N GLN A 142 12.83 11.79 6.42
CA GLN A 142 13.11 13.08 5.78
C GLN A 142 12.85 13.02 4.27
N PRO A 143 12.40 14.12 3.64
CA PRO A 143 12.07 14.14 2.22
C PRO A 143 13.24 13.74 1.30
N MET A 144 14.46 14.20 1.59
CA MET A 144 15.63 13.87 0.77
C MET A 144 16.02 12.39 0.82
N GLN A 145 15.66 11.66 1.88
CA GLN A 145 15.85 10.20 1.90
C GLN A 145 14.95 9.50 0.88
N ALA A 146 13.72 9.99 0.71
CA ALA A 146 12.79 9.48 -0.31
C ALA A 146 13.31 9.77 -1.72
N LEU A 147 13.87 10.96 -1.96
CA LEU A 147 14.43 11.32 -3.26
C LEU A 147 15.65 10.45 -3.61
N LEU A 148 16.56 10.22 -2.66
CA LEU A 148 17.70 9.31 -2.85
C LEU A 148 17.26 7.86 -3.12
N ALA A 149 16.19 7.41 -2.46
CA ALA A 149 15.60 6.10 -2.74
C ALA A 149 15.00 6.04 -4.15
N ALA A 150 14.30 7.09 -4.58
CA ALA A 150 13.73 7.18 -5.93
C ALA A 150 14.83 7.17 -7.01
N GLU A 151 15.91 7.93 -6.82
CA GLU A 151 17.11 7.91 -7.66
C GLU A 151 17.79 6.54 -7.69
N SER A 152 17.72 5.80 -6.57
CA SER A 152 18.23 4.43 -6.49
C SER A 152 17.30 3.42 -7.18
N GLY A 153 16.14 3.83 -7.71
CA GLY A 153 15.21 2.97 -8.43
C GLY A 153 14.13 2.32 -7.56
N ALA A 154 13.85 2.85 -6.38
CA ALA A 154 12.74 2.38 -5.56
C ALA A 154 11.40 2.53 -6.32
N ALA A 155 10.58 1.47 -6.31
CA ALA A 155 9.23 1.52 -6.87
C ALA A 155 8.28 2.32 -5.98
N SER A 156 8.49 2.26 -4.65
CA SER A 156 7.76 3.09 -3.70
C SER A 156 8.61 3.53 -2.52
N VAL A 157 8.19 4.61 -1.87
CA VAL A 157 8.82 5.17 -0.66
C VAL A 157 7.81 5.22 0.48
N ALA A 158 8.21 4.77 1.66
CA ALA A 158 7.35 4.64 2.83
C ALA A 158 7.89 5.48 4.00
N PRO A 159 7.45 6.76 4.12
CA PRO A 159 7.68 7.55 5.32
C PRO A 159 6.86 7.04 6.50
N TYR A 160 7.43 7.10 7.70
CA TYR A 160 6.78 6.67 8.93
C TYR A 160 6.10 7.85 9.63
N VAL A 161 4.89 8.18 9.17
CA VAL A 161 4.15 9.40 9.57
C VAL A 161 4.12 9.57 11.09
N ARG A 162 3.65 8.55 11.82
CA ARG A 162 3.62 8.55 13.29
C ARG A 162 4.97 8.79 13.94
N GLN A 163 6.01 8.10 13.48
CA GLN A 163 7.34 8.20 14.08
C GLN A 163 8.00 9.55 13.79
N ILE A 164 7.62 10.22 12.69
CA ILE A 164 7.99 11.60 12.41
C ILE A 164 7.23 12.54 13.37
N SER A 165 5.92 12.34 13.54
CA SER A 165 5.07 13.09 14.49
C SER A 165 5.60 13.06 15.92
N ASN A 166 6.06 11.89 16.39
CA ASN A 166 6.63 11.73 17.72
C ASN A 166 7.94 12.51 17.95
N LYS A 167 8.61 12.99 16.88
CA LYS A 167 9.84 13.77 16.95
C LYS A 167 9.58 15.29 16.85
N SER A 168 8.37 15.75 17.18
CA SER A 168 7.95 17.16 17.12
C SER A 168 7.96 17.76 15.71
N SER A 169 7.81 16.93 14.68
CA SER A 169 7.65 17.35 13.27
C SER A 169 6.30 16.89 12.76
N ASP A 170 5.64 17.63 11.87
CA ASP A 170 4.38 17.16 11.28
C ASP A 170 4.64 16.05 10.25
N GLY A 171 4.36 14.80 10.63
CA GLY A 171 4.57 13.64 9.76
C GLY A 171 3.72 13.64 8.49
N VAL A 172 2.51 14.22 8.55
CA VAL A 172 1.64 14.36 7.38
C VAL A 172 2.21 15.41 6.43
N ALA A 173 2.71 16.53 6.96
CA ALA A 173 3.38 17.54 6.14
C ALA A 173 4.61 16.98 5.43
N VAL A 174 5.44 16.20 6.12
CA VAL A 174 6.60 15.53 5.51
C VAL A 174 6.19 14.56 4.40
N ALA A 175 5.13 13.77 4.59
CA ALA A 175 4.63 12.88 3.55
C ALA A 175 4.08 13.64 2.34
N LYS A 176 3.36 14.76 2.55
CA LYS A 176 2.91 15.67 1.47
C LYS A 176 4.08 16.29 0.71
N GLU A 177 5.14 16.67 1.43
CA GLU A 177 6.36 17.20 0.82
C GLU A 177 7.05 16.13 -0.06
N ILE A 178 7.14 14.89 0.42
CA ILE A 178 7.66 13.77 -0.38
C ILE A 178 6.84 13.58 -1.66
N GLN A 179 5.50 13.52 -1.56
CA GLN A 179 4.63 13.40 -2.74
C GLN A 179 4.91 14.52 -3.76
N ARG A 180 4.96 15.77 -3.28
CA ARG A 180 5.27 16.92 -4.14
C ARG A 180 6.65 16.80 -4.79
N LEU A 181 7.68 16.41 -4.03
CA LEU A 181 9.04 16.26 -4.57
C LEU A 181 9.11 15.17 -5.64
N LEU A 182 8.41 14.06 -5.46
CA LEU A 182 8.33 13.00 -6.48
C LEU A 182 7.70 13.54 -7.77
N ASP A 183 6.58 14.26 -7.65
CA ASP A 183 5.84 14.80 -8.80
C ASP A 183 6.64 15.87 -9.56
N VAL A 184 7.21 16.87 -8.85
CA VAL A 184 7.91 18.00 -9.51
C VAL A 184 9.22 17.60 -10.18
N ASN A 185 9.83 16.51 -9.72
CA ASN A 185 11.05 15.95 -10.33
C ASN A 185 10.74 14.83 -11.35
N GLY A 186 9.47 14.47 -11.56
CA GLY A 186 9.04 13.51 -12.57
C GLY A 186 9.38 12.04 -12.25
N TYR A 187 9.57 11.70 -10.97
CA TYR A 187 9.80 10.31 -10.57
C TYR A 187 8.56 9.45 -10.81
N GLN A 188 8.78 8.20 -11.21
CA GLN A 188 7.73 7.17 -11.27
C GLN A 188 7.53 6.46 -9.92
N THR A 189 8.42 6.71 -8.96
CA THR A 189 8.34 6.18 -7.59
C THR A 189 7.07 6.68 -6.92
N GLU A 190 6.34 5.76 -6.30
CA GLU A 190 5.06 6.06 -5.66
C GLU A 190 5.21 6.28 -4.15
N LEU A 191 4.45 7.22 -3.59
CA LEU A 191 4.31 7.31 -2.14
C LEU A 191 3.44 6.16 -1.60
N LEU A 192 3.98 5.41 -0.64
CA LEU A 192 3.28 4.45 0.21
C LEU A 192 3.26 4.97 1.63
N ALA A 193 2.33 5.88 1.94
CA ALA A 193 2.27 6.49 3.26
C ALA A 193 1.85 5.43 4.31
N ALA A 194 2.56 5.41 5.43
CA ALA A 194 2.46 4.35 6.44
C ALA A 194 2.46 4.92 7.86
N ALA A 195 2.09 4.06 8.82
CA ALA A 195 2.12 4.34 10.25
C ALA A 195 1.25 5.56 10.63
N PHE A 196 -0.06 5.45 10.44
CA PHE A 196 -1.04 6.48 10.83
C PHE A 196 -1.47 6.34 12.29
N GLU A 197 -1.91 7.45 12.88
CA GLU A 197 -2.50 7.52 14.22
C GLU A 197 -3.99 7.81 14.21
N SER A 198 -4.55 8.23 13.07
CA SER A 198 -5.97 8.51 12.94
C SER A 198 -6.44 8.33 11.50
N VAL A 199 -7.76 8.14 11.35
CA VAL A 199 -8.45 8.14 10.06
C VAL A 199 -8.25 9.47 9.30
N HIS A 200 -8.12 10.58 10.03
CA HIS A 200 -7.91 11.90 9.42
C HIS A 200 -6.61 11.96 8.61
N GLN A 201 -5.50 11.45 9.15
CA GLN A 201 -4.22 11.43 8.44
C GLN A 201 -4.28 10.59 7.16
N VAL A 202 -5.04 9.48 7.17
CA VAL A 202 -5.27 8.67 5.97
C VAL A 202 -6.02 9.48 4.91
N ALA A 203 -7.07 10.21 5.30
CA ALA A 203 -7.83 11.07 4.39
C ALA A 203 -6.97 12.19 3.80
N GLU A 204 -6.06 12.77 4.59
CA GLU A 204 -5.12 13.78 4.11
C GLU A 204 -4.13 13.22 3.07
N MET A 205 -3.69 11.97 3.22
CA MET A 205 -2.86 11.31 2.20
C MET A 205 -3.63 11.07 0.90
N ALA A 206 -4.88 10.61 1.00
CA ALA A 206 -5.73 10.45 -0.17
C ALA A 206 -5.95 11.79 -0.90
N ALA A 207 -6.15 12.87 -0.15
CA ALA A 207 -6.37 14.21 -0.70
C ALA A 207 -5.10 14.84 -1.31
N CYS A 208 -3.90 14.44 -0.87
CA CYS A 208 -2.64 14.98 -1.39
C CYS A 208 -2.11 14.25 -2.64
N GLY A 209 -2.83 13.25 -3.13
CA GLY A 209 -2.46 12.50 -4.34
C GLY A 209 -1.57 11.29 -4.08
N ALA A 210 -1.40 10.86 -2.82
CA ALA A 210 -0.69 9.63 -2.51
C ALA A 210 -1.26 8.45 -3.31
N LYS A 211 -0.39 7.68 -3.95
CA LYS A 211 -0.80 6.51 -4.75
C LYS A 211 -1.13 5.31 -3.90
N SER A 212 -0.59 5.24 -2.69
CA SER A 212 -0.87 4.16 -1.77
C SER A 212 -0.78 4.56 -0.30
N VAL A 213 -1.56 3.85 0.51
CA VAL A 213 -1.51 3.90 1.97
C VAL A 213 -1.48 2.49 2.53
N THR A 214 -0.75 2.28 3.62
CA THR A 214 -0.86 1.05 4.42
C THR A 214 -1.36 1.36 5.82
N ILE A 215 -2.44 0.69 6.21
CA ILE A 215 -3.27 1.07 7.35
C ILE A 215 -3.31 -0.09 8.34
N ALA A 216 -3.04 0.21 9.61
CA ALA A 216 -3.14 -0.78 10.68
C ALA A 216 -4.61 -1.24 10.86
N PRO A 217 -4.86 -2.50 11.26
CA PRO A 217 -6.21 -3.04 11.42
C PRO A 217 -7.12 -2.21 12.35
N GLU A 218 -6.55 -1.56 13.36
CA GLU A 218 -7.28 -0.74 14.31
C GLU A 218 -7.85 0.51 13.62
N ILE A 219 -7.00 1.25 12.89
CA ILE A 219 -7.43 2.42 12.11
C ILE A 219 -8.40 2.01 11.00
N LEU A 220 -8.19 0.87 10.33
CA LEU A 220 -9.15 0.35 9.36
C LEU A 220 -10.51 0.08 10.00
N THR A 221 -10.55 -0.45 11.22
CA THR A 221 -11.81 -0.70 11.93
C THR A 221 -12.53 0.60 12.26
N GLU A 222 -11.80 1.64 12.67
CA GLU A 222 -12.35 3.00 12.87
C GLU A 222 -12.89 3.61 11.58
N MET A 223 -12.22 3.38 10.44
CA MET A 223 -12.73 3.83 9.13
C MET A 223 -14.06 3.16 8.75
N LEU A 224 -14.25 1.91 9.16
CA LEU A 224 -15.41 1.09 8.78
C LEU A 224 -16.61 1.28 9.72
N ARG A 225 -16.41 1.84 10.92
CA ARG A 225 -17.45 1.97 11.94
C ARG A 225 -17.61 3.40 12.39
N ASN A 226 -18.83 3.93 12.24
CA ASN A 226 -19.17 5.27 12.68
C ASN A 226 -20.54 5.25 13.37
N GLY A 227 -20.57 5.65 14.66
CA GLY A 227 -21.79 5.62 15.46
C GLY A 227 -22.90 6.54 14.92
N PHE A 228 -22.56 7.66 14.26
CA PHE A 228 -23.55 8.51 13.63
C PHE A 228 -24.19 7.82 12.42
N THR A 229 -23.40 7.12 11.60
CA THR A 229 -23.91 6.32 10.48
C THR A 229 -24.81 5.20 10.99
N GLU A 230 -24.38 4.47 12.02
CA GLU A 230 -25.16 3.37 12.60
C GLU A 230 -26.51 3.87 13.16
N ASN A 231 -26.49 5.00 13.88
CA ASN A 231 -27.70 5.62 14.41
C ASN A 231 -28.64 6.11 13.31
N ALA A 232 -28.11 6.73 12.25
CA ALA A 232 -28.90 7.19 11.11
C ALA A 232 -29.58 6.01 10.39
N VAL A 233 -28.82 4.94 10.11
CA VAL A 233 -29.35 3.71 9.48
C VAL A 233 -30.43 3.06 10.33
N LYS A 234 -30.23 3.00 11.65
CA LYS A 234 -31.25 2.49 12.57
C LYS A 234 -32.51 3.36 12.55
N GLY A 235 -32.34 4.69 12.54
CA GLY A 235 -33.46 5.64 12.42
C GLY A 235 -34.28 5.40 11.16
N PHE A 236 -33.62 5.29 9.99
CA PHE A 236 -34.30 4.99 8.72
C PHE A 236 -35.07 3.68 8.76
N TYR A 237 -34.50 2.65 9.38
CA TYR A 237 -35.14 1.34 9.52
C TYR A 237 -36.42 1.41 10.36
N GLU A 238 -36.37 2.05 11.52
CA GLU A 238 -37.55 2.18 12.40
C GLU A 238 -38.64 3.03 11.76
N GLU A 239 -38.27 4.12 11.08
CA GLU A 239 -39.23 4.97 10.36
C GLU A 239 -39.91 4.20 9.22
N PHE A 240 -39.15 3.47 8.40
CA PHE A 240 -39.71 2.65 7.32
C PHE A 240 -40.66 1.58 7.86
N LYS A 241 -40.25 0.87 8.92
CA LYS A 241 -41.04 -0.18 9.58
C LYS A 241 -42.37 0.33 10.16
N SER A 242 -42.44 1.62 10.51
CA SER A 242 -43.68 2.23 11.02
C SER A 242 -44.77 2.36 9.94
N SER A 243 -44.37 2.44 8.67
CA SER A 243 -45.27 2.69 7.53
C SER A 243 -45.41 1.47 6.60
N PHE A 244 -44.38 0.62 6.52
CA PHE A 244 -44.29 -0.50 5.57
C PHE A 244 -43.59 -1.70 6.22
N ASN A 245 -43.84 -2.92 5.72
CA ASN A 245 -43.01 -4.08 6.04
C ASN A 245 -41.87 -4.22 5.00
N GLN A 246 -40.77 -4.90 5.35
CA GLN A 246 -39.63 -5.09 4.45
C GLN A 246 -40.00 -5.82 3.14
N GLU A 247 -41.01 -6.70 3.19
CA GLU A 247 -41.51 -7.40 2.00
C GLU A 247 -42.08 -6.45 0.93
N ASN A 248 -42.52 -5.24 1.32
CA ASN A 248 -42.97 -4.22 0.39
C ASN A 248 -41.84 -3.72 -0.54
N MET A 249 -40.57 -3.94 -0.20
CA MET A 249 -39.43 -3.62 -1.07
C MET A 249 -39.14 -4.68 -2.14
N LEU A 250 -39.77 -5.85 -2.04
CA LEU A 250 -39.55 -7.00 -2.93
C LEU A 250 -40.71 -7.23 -3.90
N GLN A 251 -41.75 -6.39 -3.85
CA GLN A 251 -42.91 -6.37 -4.74
C GLN A 251 -42.77 -5.27 -5.79
#